data_AF-A0A972CLM7-F1
#
_entry.id   AF-A0A972CLM7-F1
#
_cell.length_a   1.000
_cell.length_b   1.000
_cell.length_c   1.000
_cell.angle_alpha   90.00
_cell.angle_beta   90.00
_cell.angle_gamma   90.00
#
_symmetry.space_group_name_H-M   'P 1'
#
loop_
_entity.id
_entity.type
_entity.pdbx_description
1 polymer ?
#
loop_
_entity_poly.entity_id
_entity_poly.type
_entity_poly.pdbx_seq_one_letter_code
_entity_poly.pdbx_strand_id
1 'polypeptide(L)'
;MKIETKFFGAVEIEDSQIIEFPHGIPGFENAHKFTVLKHDDSPFHVLQSVERADLAFIIIELGKVVPDYEIDLPDEVVVELKLGKPEESLVYAIVVLPSDISQATVNLAAPLVINVKEKRGVQVILNNPAYGIKHPLFSKVKEENELKSAK
;
A
#
# COMPACT_ATOMS: atom_id res chain seq x y z
N MET A 1 -21.72 9.09 -0.80
CA MET A 1 -21.22 10.47 -0.76
C MET A 1 -20.28 10.73 -1.94
N LYS A 2 -20.21 11.97 -2.43
CA LYS A 2 -19.32 12.34 -3.54
C LYS A 2 -18.04 12.99 -3.00
N ILE A 3 -16.88 12.55 -3.49
CA ILE A 3 -15.57 13.11 -3.14
C ILE A 3 -14.77 13.48 -4.38
N GLU A 4 -13.92 14.50 -4.28
CA GLU A 4 -12.92 14.83 -5.29
C GLU A 4 -11.66 13.99 -5.06
N THR A 5 -11.08 13.46 -6.13
CA THR A 5 -9.92 12.57 -6.05
C THR A 5 -8.78 13.06 -6.91
N LYS A 6 -7.55 12.63 -6.58
CA LYS A 6 -6.35 13.06 -7.28
C LYS A 6 -6.28 12.59 -8.73
N PHE A 7 -6.76 11.38 -9.00
CA PHE A 7 -6.53 10.68 -10.27
C PHE A 7 -7.81 10.32 -11.05
N PHE A 8 -8.97 10.31 -10.40
CA PHE A 8 -10.23 9.84 -11.00
C PHE A 8 -11.28 10.95 -11.11
N GLY A 9 -10.92 12.20 -10.80
CA GLY A 9 -11.88 13.29 -10.69
C GLY A 9 -12.87 13.04 -9.55
N ALA A 10 -14.12 13.46 -9.73
CA ALA A 10 -15.14 13.27 -8.72
C ALA A 10 -15.75 11.86 -8.78
N VAL A 11 -15.73 11.15 -7.67
CA VAL A 11 -16.27 9.78 -7.56
C VAL A 11 -17.30 9.69 -6.46
N GLU A 12 -18.22 8.73 -6.58
CA GLU A 12 -19.19 8.42 -5.54
C GLU A 12 -18.72 7.18 -4.77
N ILE A 13 -18.67 7.31 -3.44
CA ILE A 13 -18.32 6.23 -2.51
C ILE A 13 -19.41 6.05 -1.48
N GLU A 14 -19.56 4.83 -0.98
CA GLU A 14 -20.39 4.56 0.18
C GLU A 14 -19.60 4.81 1.48
N ASP A 15 -20.30 5.16 2.55
CA ASP A 15 -19.72 5.21 3.91
C ASP A 15 -19.12 3.84 4.29
N SER A 16 -19.63 2.77 3.68
CA SER A 16 -19.13 1.43 3.84
C SER A 16 -17.68 1.24 3.35
N GLN A 17 -17.20 2.10 2.44
CA GLN A 17 -15.89 2.06 1.81
C GLN A 17 -14.86 2.98 2.49
N ILE A 18 -15.26 3.70 3.55
CA ILE A 18 -14.36 4.57 4.32
C ILE A 18 -13.60 3.72 5.33
N ILE A 19 -12.29 3.88 5.35
CA ILE A 19 -11.34 3.25 6.26
C ILE A 19 -10.81 4.34 7.18
N GLU A 20 -10.92 4.11 8.48
CA GLU A 20 -10.39 5.00 9.51
C GLU A 20 -8.92 4.67 9.80
N PHE A 21 -8.09 5.70 9.77
CA PHE A 21 -6.70 5.68 10.22
C PHE A 21 -6.61 6.54 11.49
N PRO A 22 -6.71 5.94 12.70
CA PRO A 22 -6.84 6.69 13.96
C PRO A 22 -5.69 7.67 14.20
N HIS A 23 -4.47 7.30 13.79
CA HIS A 23 -3.27 8.13 13.87
C HIS A 23 -2.91 8.82 12.56
N GLY A 24 -3.79 8.72 11.58
CA GLY A 24 -3.52 9.08 10.20
C GLY A 24 -2.39 8.23 9.59
N ILE A 25 -1.61 8.85 8.71
CA ILE A 25 -0.44 8.26 8.07
C ILE A 25 0.76 9.13 8.45
N PRO A 26 1.93 8.58 8.83
CA PRO A 26 3.14 9.36 9.09
C PRO A 26 3.41 10.46 8.04
N GLY A 27 3.57 11.70 8.50
CA GLY A 27 3.65 12.92 7.66
C GLY A 27 2.31 13.53 7.26
N PHE A 28 1.20 12.86 7.58
CA PHE A 28 -0.19 13.24 7.32
C PHE A 28 -1.09 12.85 8.50
N GLU A 29 -0.65 13.12 9.72
CA GLU A 29 -1.28 12.66 10.97
C GLU A 29 -2.71 13.18 11.15
N ASN A 30 -3.05 14.31 10.52
CA ASN A 30 -4.41 14.89 10.55
C ASN A 30 -5.37 14.28 9.53
N ALA A 31 -4.91 13.38 8.66
CA ALA A 31 -5.76 12.74 7.65
C ALA A 31 -6.22 11.39 8.18
N HIS A 32 -7.49 11.28 8.59
CA HIS A 32 -7.98 10.09 9.30
C HIS A 32 -8.90 9.21 8.47
N LYS A 33 -9.38 9.69 7.31
CA LYS A 33 -10.36 8.96 6.50
C LYS A 33 -9.84 8.76 5.09
N PHE A 34 -9.74 7.50 4.70
CA PHE A 34 -9.31 7.10 3.38
C PHE A 34 -10.27 6.10 2.75
N THR A 35 -10.18 5.95 1.44
CA THR A 35 -10.84 4.88 0.71
C THR A 35 -9.85 4.28 -0.29
N VAL A 36 -10.02 3.00 -0.61
CA VAL A 36 -9.19 2.32 -1.62
C VAL A 36 -9.95 2.30 -2.94
N LEU A 37 -9.45 3.06 -3.90
CA LEU A 37 -9.97 3.11 -5.26
C LEU A 37 -9.16 2.16 -6.14
N LYS A 38 -9.86 1.32 -6.91
CA LYS A 38 -9.26 0.34 -7.82
C LYS A 38 -9.32 0.84 -9.25
N HIS A 39 -8.39 0.35 -10.07
CA HIS A 39 -8.45 0.47 -11.52
C HIS A 39 -8.42 -0.95 -12.08
N ASP A 40 -9.46 -1.35 -12.82
CA ASP A 40 -9.74 -2.76 -13.12
C ASP A 40 -8.60 -3.50 -13.86
N ASP A 41 -7.78 -2.79 -14.63
CA ASP A 41 -6.64 -3.35 -15.37
C ASP A 41 -5.26 -3.11 -14.73
N SER A 42 -5.20 -2.83 -13.42
CA SER A 42 -3.96 -2.46 -12.73
C SER A 42 -3.71 -3.28 -11.47
N PRO A 43 -2.46 -3.74 -11.21
CA PRO A 43 -2.11 -4.31 -9.92
C PRO A 43 -2.05 -3.25 -8.80
N PHE A 44 -2.11 -1.96 -9.17
CA PHE A 44 -2.06 -0.83 -8.26
C PHE A 44 -3.46 -0.35 -7.89
N HIS A 45 -3.61 0.05 -6.63
CA HIS A 45 -4.77 0.79 -6.14
C HIS A 45 -4.34 2.19 -5.68
N VAL A 46 -5.32 3.03 -5.37
CA VAL A 46 -5.11 4.36 -4.81
C VAL A 46 -5.76 4.42 -3.44
N LEU A 47 -4.95 4.68 -2.41
CA LEU A 47 -5.44 5.09 -1.10
C LEU A 47 -5.71 6.60 -1.14
N GLN A 48 -6.97 6.97 -1.34
CA GLN A 48 -7.42 8.34 -1.51
C GLN A 48 -7.96 8.89 -0.19
N SER A 49 -7.53 10.08 0.23
CA SER A 49 -8.16 10.76 1.37
C SER A 49 -9.58 11.19 1.00
N VAL A 50 -10.53 10.95 1.90
CA VAL A 50 -11.93 11.36 1.75
C VAL A 50 -12.09 12.88 1.94
N GLU A 51 -11.15 13.48 2.67
CA GLU A 51 -11.22 14.90 3.10
C GLU A 51 -10.33 15.81 2.26
N ARG A 52 -9.36 15.24 1.52
CA ARG A 52 -8.34 15.97 0.78
C ARG A 52 -8.09 15.37 -0.60
N ALA A 53 -8.55 16.06 -1.64
CA ALA A 53 -8.40 15.61 -3.02
C ALA A 53 -6.92 15.50 -3.48
N ASP A 54 -6.03 16.33 -2.93
CA ASP A 54 -4.59 16.35 -3.26
C ASP A 54 -3.79 15.20 -2.62
N LEU A 55 -4.35 14.59 -1.57
CA LEU A 55 -3.72 13.55 -0.77
C LEU A 55 -4.18 12.16 -1.20
N ALA A 56 -3.31 11.49 -1.95
CA ALA A 56 -3.52 10.12 -2.37
C ALA A 56 -2.18 9.39 -2.51
N PHE A 57 -2.19 8.10 -2.18
CA PHE A 57 -1.02 7.23 -2.30
C PHE A 57 -1.32 6.12 -3.31
N ILE A 58 -0.37 5.86 -4.20
CA ILE A 58 -0.41 4.65 -5.03
C ILE A 58 0.07 3.51 -4.16
N ILE A 59 -0.71 2.44 -4.10
CA ILE A 59 -0.47 1.29 -3.24
C ILE A 59 -0.55 0.00 -4.04
N ILE A 60 0.15 -1.03 -3.59
CA ILE A 60 0.13 -2.38 -4.18
C ILE A 60 0.07 -3.42 -3.07
N GLU A 61 -0.68 -4.49 -3.27
CA GLU A 61 -0.72 -5.62 -2.33
C GLU A 61 0.67 -6.24 -2.22
N LEU A 62 1.17 -6.38 -0.99
CA LEU A 62 2.55 -6.78 -0.76
C LEU A 62 2.87 -8.19 -1.26
N GLY A 63 1.92 -9.12 -1.11
CA GLY A 63 2.05 -10.48 -1.64
C GLY A 63 2.20 -10.58 -3.16
N LYS A 64 1.85 -9.52 -3.92
CA LYS A 64 2.10 -9.47 -5.37
C LYS A 64 3.53 -9.04 -5.71
N VAL A 65 4.22 -8.38 -4.77
CA VAL A 65 5.61 -7.92 -4.95
C VAL A 65 6.59 -8.93 -4.36
N VAL A 66 6.31 -9.40 -3.15
CA VAL A 66 7.10 -10.39 -2.43
C VAL A 66 6.12 -11.50 -2.01
N PRO A 67 6.03 -12.62 -2.75
CA PRO A 67 5.05 -13.68 -2.49
C PRO A 67 5.03 -14.22 -1.06
N ASP A 68 6.21 -14.32 -0.43
CA ASP A 68 6.38 -14.84 0.92
C ASP A 68 6.55 -13.71 1.96
N TYR A 69 5.90 -12.57 1.75
CA TYR A 69 5.99 -11.43 2.66
C TYR A 69 5.20 -11.70 3.95
N GLU A 70 5.93 -11.93 5.04
CA GLU A 70 5.37 -12.16 6.37
C GLU A 70 5.70 -11.00 7.32
N ILE A 71 4.76 -10.64 8.18
CA ILE A 71 4.93 -9.57 9.17
C ILE A 71 4.48 -10.03 10.54
N ASP A 72 5.28 -9.72 11.55
CA ASP A 72 4.89 -9.83 12.95
C ASP A 72 4.34 -8.48 13.40
N LEU A 73 3.03 -8.45 13.68
CA LEU A 73 2.38 -7.24 14.18
C LEU A 73 2.53 -7.15 15.70
N PRO A 74 2.92 -5.98 16.24
CA PRO A 74 2.83 -5.74 17.67
C PRO A 74 1.40 -5.93 18.19
N ASP A 75 1.23 -6.47 19.41
CA ASP A 75 -0.09 -6.69 20.01
C ASP A 75 -0.96 -5.43 20.03
N GLU A 76 -0.35 -4.27 20.26
CA GLU A 76 -1.01 -2.96 20.25
C GLU A 76 -1.68 -2.67 18.89
N VAL A 77 -1.00 -3.02 17.79
CA VAL A 77 -1.53 -2.87 16.43
C VAL A 77 -2.67 -3.85 16.18
N VAL A 78 -2.55 -5.10 16.64
CA VAL A 78 -3.60 -6.12 16.51
C VAL A 78 -4.87 -5.66 17.23
N VAL A 79 -4.73 -5.14 18.45
CA VAL A 79 -5.84 -4.58 19.25
C VAL A 79 -6.46 -3.36 18.57
N GLU A 80 -5.63 -2.44 18.06
CA GLU A 80 -6.12 -1.25 17.38
C GLU A 80 -6.90 -1.58 16.11
N LEU A 81 -6.36 -2.47 15.27
CA LEU A 81 -7.03 -2.91 14.06
C LEU A 81 -8.21 -3.85 14.35
N LYS A 82 -8.39 -4.28 15.61
CA LYS A 82 -9.38 -5.28 16.03
C LYS A 82 -9.28 -6.55 15.17
N LEU A 83 -8.06 -6.98 14.90
CA LEU A 83 -7.82 -8.19 14.11
C LEU A 83 -8.04 -9.41 14.99
N GLY A 84 -9.00 -10.26 14.61
CA GLY A 84 -9.20 -11.56 15.24
C GLY A 84 -8.32 -12.63 14.59
N LYS A 85 -8.08 -12.52 13.28
CA LYS A 85 -7.23 -13.43 12.52
C LYS A 85 -6.47 -12.72 11.39
N PRO A 86 -5.32 -13.25 10.92
CA PRO A 86 -4.54 -12.65 9.84
C PRO A 86 -5.34 -12.45 8.54
N GLU A 87 -6.25 -13.35 8.20
CA GLU A 87 -7.00 -13.33 6.94
C GLU A 87 -8.03 -12.19 6.86
N GLU A 88 -8.31 -11.53 7.99
CA GLU A 88 -9.16 -10.34 8.05
C GLU A 88 -8.40 -9.06 7.64
N SER A 89 -7.08 -9.16 7.45
CA SER A 89 -6.23 -8.05 7.06
C SER A 89 -5.87 -8.07 5.57
N LEU A 90 -5.76 -6.88 4.99
CA LEU A 90 -5.06 -6.65 3.74
C LEU A 90 -3.78 -5.86 4.02
N VAL A 91 -2.70 -6.27 3.37
CA VAL A 91 -1.37 -5.66 3.54
C VAL A 91 -0.93 -5.03 2.23
N TYR A 92 -0.69 -3.72 2.26
CA TYR A 92 -0.27 -2.94 1.11
C TYR A 92 1.07 -2.25 1.37
N ALA A 93 1.84 -2.02 0.32
CA ALA A 93 2.96 -1.08 0.35
C ALA A 93 2.62 0.17 -0.43
N ILE A 94 3.14 1.32 0.04
CA ILE A 94 3.11 2.57 -0.71
C ILE A 94 4.20 2.52 -1.79
N VAL A 95 3.79 2.83 -3.02
CA VAL A 95 4.68 2.92 -4.19
C VAL A 95 5.28 4.32 -4.24
N VAL A 96 6.59 4.39 -4.33
CA VAL A 96 7.36 5.60 -4.60
C VAL A 96 7.66 5.63 -6.09
N LEU A 97 7.04 6.57 -6.80
CA LEU A 97 7.25 6.79 -8.23
C LEU A 97 8.26 7.92 -8.47
N PRO A 98 9.47 7.62 -8.98
CA PRO A 98 10.36 8.63 -9.51
C PRO A 98 9.97 9.01 -10.95
N SER A 99 10.68 9.97 -11.54
CA SER A 99 10.45 10.41 -12.94
C SER A 99 10.63 9.28 -13.96
N ASP A 100 11.55 8.35 -13.71
CA ASP A 100 11.71 7.12 -14.48
C ASP A 100 11.00 5.97 -13.78
N ILE A 101 9.85 5.55 -14.32
CA ILE A 101 9.01 4.50 -13.74
C ILE A 101 9.78 3.19 -13.54
N SER A 102 10.79 2.88 -14.35
CA SER A 102 11.59 1.66 -14.18
C SER A 102 12.33 1.61 -12.83
N GLN A 103 12.52 2.77 -12.19
CA GLN A 103 13.14 2.93 -10.88
C GLN A 103 12.11 2.98 -9.73
N ALA A 104 10.83 2.69 -9.99
CA ALA A 104 9.80 2.64 -8.96
C ALA A 104 10.20 1.66 -7.85
N THR A 105 9.94 2.06 -6.61
CA THR A 105 10.20 1.25 -5.43
C THR A 105 8.99 1.18 -4.52
N VAL A 106 8.91 0.15 -3.69
CA VAL A 106 7.96 0.06 -2.58
C VAL A 106 8.68 0.10 -1.25
N ASN A 107 8.01 0.63 -0.23
CA ASN A 107 8.50 0.60 1.15
C ASN A 107 8.01 -0.67 1.86
N LEU A 108 8.89 -1.66 2.03
CA LEU A 108 8.60 -2.90 2.75
C LEU A 108 8.71 -2.76 4.27
N ALA A 109 9.40 -1.72 4.76
CA ALA A 109 9.61 -1.49 6.17
C ALA A 109 8.41 -0.82 6.85
N ALA A 110 7.51 -0.21 6.07
CA ALA A 110 6.35 0.50 6.59
C ALA A 110 5.05 0.18 5.84
N PRO A 111 4.56 -1.08 5.91
CA PRO A 111 3.32 -1.47 5.24
C PRO A 111 2.09 -0.79 5.84
N LEU A 112 1.08 -0.64 5.00
CA LEU A 112 -0.29 -0.34 5.40
C LEU A 112 -0.99 -1.67 5.71
N VAL A 113 -1.56 -1.77 6.91
CA VAL A 113 -2.34 -2.93 7.33
C VAL A 113 -3.76 -2.47 7.56
N ILE A 114 -4.71 -3.09 6.88
CA ILE A 114 -6.12 -2.69 6.86
C ILE A 114 -6.99 -3.88 7.24
N ASN A 115 -7.74 -3.75 8.33
CA ASN A 115 -8.83 -4.68 8.63
C ASN A 115 -10.05 -4.30 7.78
N VAL A 116 -10.44 -5.15 6.85
CA VAL A 116 -11.53 -4.86 5.89
C VAL A 116 -12.91 -4.86 6.55
N LYS A 117 -13.09 -5.67 7.58
CA LYS A 117 -14.38 -5.83 8.27
C LYS A 117 -14.64 -4.66 9.21
N GLU A 118 -13.62 -4.32 10.00
CA GLU A 118 -13.69 -3.23 10.98
C GLU A 118 -13.38 -1.86 10.36
N LYS A 119 -12.87 -1.85 9.12
CA LYS A 119 -12.52 -0.64 8.34
C LYS A 119 -11.55 0.26 9.08
N ARG A 120 -10.53 -0.36 9.66
CA ARG A 120 -9.45 0.33 10.36
C ARG A 120 -8.14 0.06 9.64
N GLY A 121 -7.34 1.09 9.48
CA GLY A 121 -6.02 1.02 8.87
C GLY A 121 -4.96 1.66 9.74
N VAL A 122 -3.73 1.18 9.60
CA VAL A 122 -2.55 1.80 10.21
C VAL A 122 -1.35 1.58 9.28
N GLN A 123 -0.41 2.54 9.27
CA GLN A 123 0.91 2.31 8.70
C GLN A 123 1.84 1.83 9.80
N VAL A 124 2.23 0.56 9.76
CA VAL A 124 3.08 -0.07 10.79
C VAL A 124 4.54 0.08 10.40
N ILE A 125 5.39 0.57 11.29
CA ILE A 125 6.84 0.53 11.09
C ILE A 125 7.37 -0.79 11.64
N LEU A 126 7.95 -1.61 10.76
CA LEU A 126 8.50 -2.92 11.10
C LEU A 126 9.98 -2.82 11.46
N ASN A 127 10.38 -3.54 12.51
CA ASN A 127 11.78 -3.69 12.90
C ASN A 127 12.38 -4.98 12.32
N ASN A 128 12.18 -5.23 11.02
CA ASN A 128 12.75 -6.40 10.34
C ASN A 128 13.85 -5.96 9.36
N PRO A 129 15.13 -6.35 9.57
CA PRO A 129 16.24 -5.95 8.71
C PRO A 129 16.15 -6.50 7.27
N ALA A 130 15.34 -7.53 7.01
CA ALA A 130 15.09 -8.03 5.67
C ALA A 130 14.25 -7.06 4.82
N TYR A 131 13.49 -6.17 5.45
CA TYR A 131 12.56 -5.26 4.78
C TYR A 131 13.13 -3.85 4.70
N GLY A 132 13.58 -3.48 3.50
CA GLY A 132 14.09 -2.15 3.21
C GLY A 132 13.00 -1.14 2.88
N ILE A 133 13.32 0.14 3.06
CA ILE A 133 12.45 1.28 2.67
C ILE A 133 12.35 1.50 1.15
N LYS A 134 13.25 0.89 0.37
CA LYS A 134 13.33 1.00 -1.09
C LYS A 134 13.56 -0.39 -1.69
N HIS A 135 12.48 -1.11 -1.95
CA HIS A 135 12.52 -2.36 -2.68
C HIS A 135 12.13 -2.10 -4.15
N PRO A 136 12.97 -2.42 -5.14
CA PRO A 136 12.65 -2.22 -6.55
C PRO A 136 11.37 -2.97 -6.95
N LEU A 137 10.44 -2.27 -7.60
CA LEU A 137 9.19 -2.87 -8.04
C LEU A 137 9.36 -3.65 -9.35
N PHE A 138 10.27 -3.20 -10.20
CA PHE A 138 10.65 -3.87 -11.44
C PHE A 138 12.01 -4.52 -11.26
N SER A 139 12.07 -5.84 -11.48
CA SER A 139 13.35 -6.53 -11.62
C SER A 139 14.03 -6.02 -12.89
N LYS A 140 15.31 -5.64 -12.79
CA LYS A 140 16.13 -5.43 -13.99
C LYS A 140 16.17 -6.76 -14.73
N VAL A 141 15.49 -6.84 -15.87
CA VAL A 141 15.72 -7.93 -16.81
C VAL A 141 17.19 -7.88 -17.16
N LYS A 142 17.98 -8.82 -16.60
CA LYS A 142 19.28 -9.13 -17.18
C LYS A 142 18.96 -9.81 -18.50
N GLU A 143 19.14 -9.11 -19.60
CA GLU A 143 19.30 -9.76 -20.90
C GLU A 143 20.53 -10.66 -20.80
N GLU A 144 20.35 -11.93 -20.44
CA GLU A 144 21.30 -12.99 -20.79
C GLU A 144 21.07 -13.34 -22.25
N ASN A 145 21.47 -12.44 -23.15
CA ASN A 145 21.75 -12.76 -24.54
C ASN A 145 23.23 -12.49 -24.79
N GLU A 146 23.90 -13.46 -25.43
CA GLU A 146 25.31 -13.50 -25.85
C GLU A 146 26.33 -14.15 -24.90
N LEU A 147 26.30 -15.49 -24.81
CA LEU A 147 27.51 -16.35 -24.81
C LEU A 147 27.12 -17.84 -24.98
N LYS A 148 26.43 -18.18 -26.08
CA LYS A 148 26.29 -19.57 -26.57
C LYS A 148 26.70 -19.73 -28.03
N SER A 149 27.72 -18.99 -28.48
CA SER A 149 28.42 -19.26 -29.74
C SER A 149 29.92 -19.01 -29.56
N ALA A 150 30.55 -19.84 -28.73
CA ALA A 150 31.99 -20.09 -28.76
C ALA A 150 32.31 -21.31 -27.90
N LYS A 151 31.94 -22.50 -28.36
CA LYS A 151 32.68 -23.74 -28.09
C LYS A 151 32.26 -24.83 -29.06
#